data_AF-A0A2M8ELU1-F1
#
_entry.id   AF-A0A2M8ELU1-F1
#
_cell.length_a   1.000
_cell.length_b   1.000
_cell.length_c   1.000
_cell.angle_alpha   90.00
_cell.angle_beta   90.00
_cell.angle_gamma   90.00
#
_symmetry.space_group_name_H-M   'P 1'
#
loop_
_entity.id
_entity.type
_entity.pdbx_description
1 polymer ?
#
loop_
_entity_poly.entity_id
_entity_poly.type
_entity_poly.pdbx_seq_one_letter_code
_entity_poly.pdbx_strand_id
1 'polypeptide(L)'
;MHMLEIKNVHIENDKVNAPFLLSAYFCGLIKFVGSYSKNGVVYWQFSPKERAQTLLTQFYTKTEPHIPAKDLFDAIDTFWKQVSEARNTT
;
A
#
# COMPACT_ATOMS: atom_id res chain seq x y z
N MET A 1 -8.64 2.45 33.56
CA MET A 1 -8.87 3.48 32.53
C MET A 1 -8.14 3.07 31.27
N HIS A 2 -8.82 3.18 30.12
CA HIS A 2 -8.48 2.53 28.85
C HIS A 2 -7.10 2.90 28.28
N MET A 3 -6.33 1.86 27.94
CA MET A 3 -5.07 1.91 27.21
C MET A 3 -5.31 2.21 25.71
N LEU A 4 -4.66 3.29 25.24
CA LEU A 4 -4.16 3.59 23.89
C LEU A 4 -5.03 3.14 22.70
N GLU A 5 -5.79 4.10 22.15
CA GLU A 5 -6.27 4.04 20.77
C GLU A 5 -5.08 4.01 19.80
N ILE A 6 -4.63 2.82 19.42
CA ILE A 6 -3.85 2.59 18.19
C ILE A 6 -4.83 2.73 17.02
N LYS A 7 -5.38 3.92 16.83
CA LYS A 7 -6.32 4.19 15.74
C LYS A 7 -5.56 4.87 14.61
N ASN A 8 -5.52 4.19 13.46
CA ASN A 8 -5.46 4.84 12.16
C ASN A 8 -4.10 5.43 11.69
N VAL A 9 -2.98 4.72 11.81
CA VAL A 9 -1.71 5.17 11.18
C VAL A 9 -1.49 4.63 9.76
N HIS A 10 -2.23 3.60 9.34
CA HIS A 10 -2.00 2.92 8.05
C HIS A 10 -3.32 2.60 7.35
N ILE A 11 -3.28 2.51 6.01
CA ILE A 11 -4.39 1.95 5.22
C ILE A 11 -4.16 0.45 5.17
N GLU A 12 -5.02 -0.32 5.81
CA GLU A 12 -4.90 -1.77 5.89
C GLU A 12 -5.84 -2.42 4.86
N ASN A 13 -5.28 -3.36 4.11
CA ASN A 13 -5.98 -4.28 3.22
C ASN A 13 -6.67 -3.64 2.01
N ASP A 14 -5.89 -3.47 0.95
CA ASP A 14 -6.51 -3.41 -0.36
C ASP A 14 -5.56 -3.91 -1.44
N LYS A 15 -5.78 -5.15 -1.92
CA LYS A 15 -5.06 -5.68 -3.09
C LYS A 15 -5.23 -4.81 -4.33
N VAL A 16 -6.30 -4.03 -4.40
CA VAL A 16 -6.59 -3.10 -5.50
C VAL A 16 -5.71 -1.86 -5.38
N ASN A 17 -5.55 -1.31 -4.17
CA ASN A 17 -4.82 -0.07 -3.96
C ASN A 17 -3.35 -0.23 -3.60
N ALA A 18 -2.94 -1.40 -3.09
CA ALA A 18 -1.56 -1.67 -2.70
C ALA A 18 -0.57 -1.51 -3.86
N PRO A 19 -0.83 -1.99 -5.10
CA PRO A 19 0.05 -1.72 -6.24
C PRO A 19 0.21 -0.23 -6.54
N PHE A 20 -0.88 0.54 -6.45
CA PHE A 20 -0.82 1.99 -6.66
C PHE A 20 -0.07 2.73 -5.55
N LEU A 21 -0.25 2.33 -4.29
CA LEU A 21 0.50 2.92 -3.18
C LEU A 21 1.98 2.52 -3.22
N LEU A 22 2.30 1.32 -3.71
CA LEU A 22 3.69 0.90 -3.96
C LEU A 22 4.35 1.74 -5.06
N SER A 23 3.64 2.03 -6.17
CA SER A 23 4.19 2.89 -7.21
C SER A 23 4.34 4.34 -6.74
N ALA A 24 3.40 4.84 -5.93
CA ALA A 24 3.54 6.14 -5.28
C ALA A 24 4.75 6.20 -4.32
N TYR A 25 5.06 5.09 -3.63
CA TYR A 25 6.28 4.95 -2.84
C TYR A 25 7.54 4.98 -3.73
N PHE A 26 7.56 4.26 -4.85
CA PHE A 26 8.69 4.29 -5.80
C PHE A 26 8.91 5.70 -6.38
N CYS A 27 7.85 6.48 -6.53
CA CYS A 27 7.91 7.89 -6.91
C CYS A 27 8.30 8.84 -5.75
N GLY A 28 8.57 8.33 -4.55
CA GLY A 28 8.94 9.12 -3.38
C GLY A 28 7.80 9.93 -2.75
N LEU A 29 6.54 9.65 -3.08
CA LEU A 29 5.38 10.44 -2.62
C LEU A 29 4.90 10.04 -1.21
N ILE A 30 5.16 8.79 -0.82
CA ILE A 30 4.88 8.22 0.51
C ILE A 30 5.99 7.24 0.89
N LYS A 31 5.97 6.76 2.12
CA LYS A 31 6.90 5.75 2.64
C LYS A 31 6.19 4.41 2.80
N PHE A 32 6.84 3.34 2.38
CA PHE A 32 6.46 1.98 2.75
C PHE A 32 7.01 1.66 4.14
N VAL A 33 6.13 1.28 5.07
CA VAL A 33 6.47 0.96 6.47
C VAL A 33 6.79 -0.53 6.61
N GLY A 34 6.07 -1.39 5.88
CA GLY A 34 6.27 -2.83 5.92
C GLY A 34 5.02 -3.59 5.48
N SER A 35 5.14 -4.91 5.46
CA SER A 35 4.04 -5.83 5.19
C SER A 35 3.99 -6.93 6.24
N TYR A 36 2.79 -7.40 6.57
CA TYR A 36 2.61 -8.55 7.46
C TYR A 36 1.51 -9.47 6.92
N SER A 37 1.58 -10.75 7.28
CA SER A 37 0.56 -11.73 6.94
C SER A 37 -0.26 -12.11 8.18
N LYS A 38 -1.58 -12.25 8.02
CA LYS A 38 -2.48 -12.74 9.06
C LYS A 38 -3.58 -13.56 8.41
N ASN A 39 -3.75 -14.82 8.83
CA ASN A 39 -4.75 -15.75 8.29
C ASN A 39 -4.70 -15.91 6.76
N GLY A 40 -3.51 -15.99 6.17
CA GLY A 40 -3.32 -16.11 4.71
C GLY A 40 -3.62 -14.82 3.92
N VAL A 41 -3.87 -13.70 4.60
CA VAL A 41 -4.06 -12.38 3.99
C VAL A 41 -2.81 -11.55 4.25
N VAL A 42 -2.29 -10.89 3.19
CA VAL A 42 -1.16 -9.97 3.27
C VAL A 42 -1.69 -8.54 3.43
N TYR A 43 -1.06 -7.80 4.32
CA TYR A 43 -1.35 -6.41 4.62
C TYR A 43 -0.10 -5.58 4.34
N TRP A 44 -0.30 -4.39 3.77
CA TRP A 44 0.76 -3.43 3.48
C TRP A 44 0.52 -2.15 4.27
N GLN A 45 1.58 -1.56 4.81
CA GLN A 45 1.51 -0.37 5.62
C GLN A 45 2.28 0.77 4.93
N PHE A 46 1.62 1.93 4.79
CA PHE A 46 2.18 3.13 4.17
C PHE A 46 1.98 4.35 5.06
N SER A 47 2.91 5.31 4.99
CA SER A 47 2.93 6.53 5.80
C SER A 47 3.40 7.75 4.97
N PRO A 48 2.87 8.96 5.20
CA PRO A 48 1.80 9.28 6.14
C PRO A 48 0.41 8.90 5.60
N LYS A 49 -0.48 8.49 6.51
CA LYS A 49 -1.83 8.00 6.15
C LYS A 49 -2.62 9.02 5.33
N GLU A 50 -2.64 10.28 5.75
CA GLU A 50 -3.39 11.34 5.07
C GLU A 50 -2.96 11.48 3.61
N ARG A 51 -1.65 11.43 3.35
CA ARG A 51 -1.12 11.49 1.98
C ARG A 51 -1.49 10.25 1.17
N ALA A 52 -1.39 9.06 1.75
CA ALA A 52 -1.84 7.84 1.08
C ALA A 52 -3.34 7.91 0.72
N GLN A 53 -4.19 8.43 1.62
CA GLN A 53 -5.61 8.63 1.34
C GLN A 53 -5.85 9.66 0.24
N THR A 54 -5.13 10.79 0.24
CA THR A 54 -5.20 11.78 -0.84
C THR A 54 -4.85 11.17 -2.19
N LEU A 55 -3.77 10.38 -2.26
CA LEU A 55 -3.32 9.73 -3.49
C LEU A 55 -4.37 8.73 -4.00
N LEU A 56 -5.03 7.98 -3.12
CA LEU A 56 -6.15 7.10 -3.51
C LEU A 56 -7.33 7.89 -4.02
N THR A 57 -7.72 8.98 -3.36
CA THR A 57 -8.77 9.86 -3.85
C THR A 57 -8.41 10.42 -5.24
N GLN A 58 -7.17 10.83 -5.45
CA GLN A 58 -6.69 11.31 -6.75
C GLN A 58 -6.77 10.23 -7.83
N PHE A 59 -6.32 9.01 -7.51
CA PHE A 59 -6.43 7.85 -8.38
C PHE A 59 -7.88 7.56 -8.81
N TYR A 60 -8.81 7.51 -7.84
CA TYR A 60 -10.22 7.24 -8.12
C TYR A 60 -10.93 8.37 -8.86
N THR A 61 -10.56 9.62 -8.57
CA THR A 61 -11.13 10.81 -9.23
C THR A 61 -10.45 11.14 -10.56
N LYS A 62 -9.44 10.35 -10.97
CA LYS A 62 -8.62 10.57 -12.18
C LYS A 62 -8.00 11.96 -12.22
N THR A 63 -7.67 12.51 -11.06
CA THR A 63 -6.90 13.75 -10.92
C THR A 63 -5.44 13.38 -10.65
N GLU A 64 -4.48 14.16 -11.16
CA GLU A 64 -3.05 13.80 -11.10
C GLU A 64 -2.60 13.47 -9.67
N PRO A 65 -1.89 12.34 -9.50
CA PRO A 65 -0.47 12.28 -9.81
C PRO A 65 -0.14 11.47 -11.06
N HIS A 66 0.73 12.02 -11.90
CA HIS A 66 1.26 11.34 -13.08
C HIS A 66 2.28 10.27 -12.64
N ILE A 67 1.83 9.05 -12.36
CA ILE A 67 2.73 7.91 -12.08
C ILE A 67 3.19 7.32 -13.43
N PRO A 68 4.51 7.22 -13.68
CA PRO A 68 5.02 6.57 -14.87
C PRO A 68 4.52 5.13 -14.99
N ALA A 69 4.14 4.70 -16.20
CA ALA A 69 3.62 3.35 -16.42
C ALA A 69 4.60 2.26 -15.95
N LYS A 70 5.91 2.50 -16.11
CA LYS A 70 6.98 1.59 -15.64
C LYS A 70 6.88 1.34 -14.13
N ASP A 71 6.76 2.40 -13.33
CA ASP A 71 6.70 2.29 -11.87
C ASP A 71 5.43 1.59 -11.39
N LEU A 72 4.34 1.69 -12.16
CA LEU A 72 3.13 0.90 -11.94
C LEU A 72 3.36 -0.60 -12.19
N PHE A 73 4.04 -0.97 -13.27
CA PHE A 73 4.34 -2.38 -13.58
C PHE A 73 5.30 -2.98 -12.55
N ASP A 74 6.36 -2.27 -12.17
CA ASP A 74 7.32 -2.71 -11.16
C ASP A 74 6.64 -2.89 -9.79
N ALA A 75 5.67 -2.03 -9.46
CA ALA A 75 4.88 -2.15 -8.23
C ALA A 75 3.92 -3.35 -8.24
N ILE A 76 3.30 -3.66 -9.39
CA ILE A 76 2.46 -4.83 -9.56
C ILE A 76 3.28 -6.13 -9.40
N ASP A 77 4.48 -6.19 -10.00
CA ASP A 77 5.36 -7.35 -9.87
C ASP A 77 5.79 -7.58 -8.41
N THR A 78 6.22 -6.51 -7.74
CA THR A 78 6.59 -6.53 -6.32
C THR A 78 5.43 -7.01 -5.45
N PHE A 79 4.21 -6.54 -5.73
CA PHE A 79 3.00 -6.97 -5.04
C PHE A 79 2.77 -8.49 -5.19
N TRP A 80 2.83 -9.01 -6.42
CA TRP A 80 2.60 -10.44 -6.66
C TRP A 80 3.69 -11.33 -6.05
N LYS A 81 4.93 -10.87 -6.06
CA LYS A 81 6.05 -11.57 -5.39
C LYS A 81 5.77 -11.72 -3.90
N GLN A 82 5.40 -10.63 -3.21
CA GLN A 82 5.09 -10.66 -1.78
C GLN A 82 3.86 -11.51 -1.45
N VAL A 83 2.84 -11.49 -2.32
CA VAL A 83 1.66 -12.38 -2.17
C VAL A 83 2.05 -13.85 -2.33
N SER A 84 2.93 -14.18 -3.28
CA SER A 84 3.42 -15.53 -3.52
C SER A 84 4.26 -16.04 -2.35
N GLU A 85 5.20 -15.24 -1.86
CA GLU A 85 6.05 -15.55 -0.71
C GLU A 85 5.21 -15.84 0.54
N ALA A 86 4.19 -15.03 0.82
CA ALA A 86 3.29 -15.23 1.95
C ALA A 86 2.43 -16.49 1.86
N ARG A 87 2.08 -16.94 0.64
CA ARG A 87 1.36 -18.20 0.41
C ARG A 87 2.24 -19.43 0.62
N ASN A 88 3.52 -19.35 0.29
CA ASN A 88 4.47 -20.46 0.41
C ASN A 88 5.03 -20.62 1.84
N THR A 89 4.69 -19.72 2.77
CA THR A 89 5.07 -19.77 4.19
C THR A 89 3.96 -20.31 5.11
N THR A 90 2.84 -20.78 4.54
CA THR A 90 1.73 -21.44 5.25
C THR A 90 1.71 -22.93 4.93
#